data_AF-A0AAW2PZU0-F1
#
_entry.id   AF-A0AAW2PZU0-F1
#
_cell.length_a   1.000
_cell.length_b   1.000
_cell.length_c   1.000
_cell.angle_alpha   90.00
_cell.angle_beta   90.00
_cell.angle_gamma   90.00
#
_symmetry.space_group_name_H-M   'P 1'
#
loop_
_entity.id
_entity.type
_entity.pdbx_description
1 polymer ?
#
loop_
_entity_poly.entity_id
_entity_poly.type
_entity_poly.pdbx_seq_one_letter_code
_entity_poly.pdbx_strand_id
1 'polypeptide(L)'
;MKIESCFCRTQILIFIAVIVLVSLQVGTLGKSHKLEAVAGGGGGGGGGGGGGGGGVVLPVPQPPASSPSLGQLIFADLRLAVVYPVIQKFKNLITSDPLNITASWVGADVCNYRGFYCESPPDNKSAIALASIDFNGFQLSAPTLDGFLDQLPDIALFHANSNNFAGAISQNIAKLQYLYELDISNNKFSGPFPLLC
;
A
#
# COMPACT_ATOMS: atom_id res chain seq x y z
N MET A 1 -6.05 -16.11 12.88
CA MET A 1 -6.99 -15.41 11.98
C MET A 1 -6.20 -15.06 10.73
N LYS A 2 -6.31 -15.85 9.66
CA LYS A 2 -5.89 -15.42 8.32
C LYS A 2 -7.14 -14.86 7.67
N ILE A 3 -7.15 -13.58 7.32
CA ILE A 3 -8.24 -13.01 6.53
C ILE A 3 -7.75 -13.02 5.09
N GLU A 4 -7.97 -14.13 4.41
CA GLU A 4 -7.81 -14.13 2.97
C GLU A 4 -8.97 -13.33 2.37
N SER A 5 -8.64 -12.15 1.86
CA SER A 5 -9.45 -11.25 1.05
C SER A 5 -10.54 -10.43 1.76
N CYS A 6 -10.19 -9.15 1.96
CA CYS A 6 -11.10 -8.04 2.18
C CYS A 6 -11.79 -7.72 0.82
N PHE A 7 -13.04 -8.15 0.63
CA PHE A 7 -13.73 -8.05 -0.67
C PHE A 7 -14.75 -6.91 -0.71
N CYS A 8 -14.47 -5.88 -1.52
CA CYS A 8 -15.50 -5.11 -2.23
C CYS A 8 -14.97 -4.62 -3.59
N ARG A 9 -15.71 -4.95 -4.66
CA ARG A 9 -15.54 -4.65 -6.11
C ARG A 9 -14.68 -5.60 -6.98
N THR A 10 -15.36 -6.65 -7.46
CA THR A 10 -15.34 -7.12 -8.86
C THR A 10 -14.17 -7.97 -9.40
N GLN A 11 -13.09 -8.25 -8.66
CA GLN A 11 -12.01 -9.16 -9.15
C GLN A 11 -12.14 -10.64 -8.70
N ILE A 12 -13.22 -11.01 -7.99
CA ILE A 12 -13.44 -12.32 -7.35
C ILE A 12 -13.44 -13.51 -8.32
N LEU A 13 -13.87 -13.33 -9.57
CA LEU A 13 -14.12 -14.48 -10.46
C LEU A 13 -12.85 -15.01 -11.14
N ILE A 14 -11.79 -14.21 -11.25
CA ILE A 14 -10.58 -14.61 -11.97
C ILE A 14 -9.59 -15.32 -11.04
N PHE A 15 -9.43 -14.87 -9.80
CA PHE A 15 -8.40 -15.42 -8.90
C PHE A 15 -8.81 -16.69 -8.14
N ILE A 16 -10.09 -16.87 -7.80
CA ILE A 16 -10.56 -18.15 -7.22
C ILE A 16 -10.43 -19.27 -8.25
N ALA A 17 -10.70 -19.00 -9.53
CA ALA A 17 -10.49 -19.97 -10.59
C ALA A 17 -9.00 -20.35 -10.75
N VAL A 18 -8.09 -19.37 -10.69
CA VAL A 18 -6.65 -19.63 -10.84
C VAL A 18 -6.06 -20.38 -9.64
N ILE A 19 -6.44 -20.08 -8.40
CA ILE A 19 -5.90 -20.79 -7.22
C ILE A 19 -6.46 -22.22 -7.09
N VAL A 20 -7.74 -22.43 -7.43
CA VAL A 20 -8.34 -23.78 -7.48
C VAL A 20 -7.78 -24.60 -8.64
N LEU A 21 -7.53 -24.00 -9.81
CA LEU A 21 -6.89 -24.67 -10.95
C LEU A 21 -5.40 -24.98 -10.69
N VAL A 22 -4.62 -24.03 -10.15
CA VAL A 22 -3.20 -24.26 -9.85
C VAL A 22 -3.02 -25.35 -8.79
N SER A 23 -3.96 -25.52 -7.86
CA SER A 23 -3.94 -26.60 -6.87
C SER A 23 -4.43 -27.96 -7.40
N LEU A 24 -5.19 -27.99 -8.50
CA LEU A 24 -5.66 -29.22 -9.15
C LEU A 24 -4.75 -29.70 -10.30
N GLN A 25 -3.93 -28.82 -10.89
CA GLN A 25 -3.08 -29.15 -12.05
C GLN A 25 -1.59 -29.36 -11.76
N VAL A 26 -1.14 -29.37 -10.49
CA VAL A 26 0.20 -29.94 -10.15
C VAL A 26 0.27 -31.45 -10.47
N GLY A 27 -0.86 -32.10 -10.72
CA GLY A 27 -0.95 -33.45 -11.29
C GLY A 27 -1.51 -33.44 -12.71
N THR A 28 -0.73 -33.06 -13.72
CA THR A 28 -0.62 -33.76 -15.03
C THR A 28 0.17 -32.95 -16.06
N LEU A 29 1.35 -33.50 -16.34
CA LEU A 29 2.14 -33.49 -17.58
C LEU A 29 1.53 -32.80 -18.83
N GLY A 30 2.23 -31.78 -19.33
CA GLY A 30 2.77 -31.84 -20.69
C GLY A 30 2.06 -31.07 -21.82
N LYS A 31 2.92 -30.37 -22.57
CA LYS A 31 2.84 -29.94 -23.98
C LYS A 31 2.43 -28.49 -24.28
N SER A 32 3.44 -27.81 -24.84
CA SER A 32 3.43 -26.57 -25.62
C SER A 32 2.36 -26.53 -26.70
N HIS A 33 1.83 -25.34 -27.00
CA HIS A 33 1.57 -24.92 -28.38
C HIS A 33 1.72 -23.39 -28.53
N LYS A 34 2.44 -23.05 -29.61
CA LYS A 34 2.70 -21.73 -30.18
C LYS A 34 1.47 -21.28 -30.99
N LEU A 35 1.08 -20.00 -30.91
CA LEU A 35 0.41 -19.33 -32.03
C LEU A 35 0.59 -17.80 -31.98
N GLU A 36 1.06 -17.25 -33.10
CA GLU A 36 1.12 -15.83 -33.45
C GLU A 36 -0.19 -15.41 -34.17
N ALA A 37 -0.53 -14.12 -34.08
CA ALA A 37 -1.35 -13.38 -35.06
C ALA A 37 -1.08 -11.88 -34.82
N VAL A 38 -0.31 -11.19 -35.68
CA VAL A 38 -0.65 -10.51 -36.95
C VAL A 38 -1.43 -9.21 -36.78
N ALA A 39 -0.83 -8.18 -37.39
CA ALA A 39 -1.23 -6.79 -37.48
C ALA A 39 -2.46 -6.53 -38.35
N GLY A 40 -3.13 -5.41 -38.09
CA GLY A 40 -4.09 -4.78 -39.01
C GLY A 40 -4.24 -3.29 -38.67
N GLY A 41 -3.74 -2.43 -39.55
CA GLY A 41 -3.95 -0.99 -39.50
C GLY A 41 -5.25 -0.55 -40.19
N GLY A 42 -5.57 0.75 -40.08
CA GLY A 42 -6.65 1.40 -40.81
C GLY A 42 -7.01 2.74 -40.18
N GLY A 43 -6.78 3.85 -40.92
CA GLY A 43 -6.88 5.22 -40.43
C GLY A 43 -8.24 5.90 -40.62
N GLY A 44 -8.27 7.22 -40.36
CA GLY A 44 -9.21 8.16 -41.00
C GLY A 44 -9.95 9.15 -40.09
N GLY A 45 -9.48 10.41 -40.09
CA GLY A 45 -10.32 11.58 -40.42
C GLY A 45 -11.08 12.35 -39.31
N GLY A 46 -10.66 13.60 -39.09
CA GLY A 46 -11.52 14.77 -39.39
C GLY A 46 -12.17 15.58 -38.25
N GLY A 47 -11.74 16.86 -38.13
CA GLY A 47 -12.51 18.04 -37.66
C GLY A 47 -12.71 18.17 -36.13
N GLY A 48 -12.68 19.34 -35.48
CA GLY A 48 -12.65 20.75 -35.88
C GLY A 48 -13.37 21.59 -34.78
N GLY A 49 -12.81 22.76 -34.43
CA GLY A 49 -13.41 23.78 -33.54
C GLY A 49 -13.09 23.62 -32.05
N GLY A 50 -12.75 24.64 -31.25
CA GLY A 50 -12.87 26.10 -31.38
C GLY A 50 -13.48 26.65 -30.07
N GLY A 51 -12.78 27.57 -29.39
CA GLY A 51 -13.23 28.31 -28.19
C GLY A 51 -12.38 27.99 -26.96
N GLY A 52 -11.69 28.91 -26.29
CA GLY A 52 -11.96 30.33 -26.09
C GLY A 52 -12.46 30.54 -24.66
N GLY A 53 -11.54 30.77 -23.71
CA GLY A 53 -11.89 31.02 -22.31
C GLY A 53 -10.69 31.53 -21.51
N GLY A 54 -10.54 32.85 -21.45
CA GLY A 54 -9.56 33.52 -20.60
C GLY A 54 -9.93 33.37 -19.12
N GLY A 55 -9.05 32.74 -18.36
CA GLY A 55 -9.10 32.70 -16.90
C GLY A 55 -8.11 33.72 -16.31
N VAL A 56 -8.63 34.64 -15.53
CA VAL A 56 -7.88 35.60 -14.71
C VAL A 56 -6.96 34.86 -13.73
N VAL A 57 -5.65 35.09 -13.82
CA VAL A 57 -4.67 34.60 -12.85
C VAL A 57 -4.77 35.47 -11.60
N LEU A 58 -5.43 34.96 -10.56
CA LEU A 58 -5.36 35.52 -9.22
C LEU A 58 -3.97 35.20 -8.63
N PRO A 59 -3.30 36.13 -7.92
CA PRO A 59 -2.05 35.82 -7.25
C PRO A 59 -2.32 34.79 -6.16
N VAL A 60 -1.73 33.61 -6.31
CA VAL A 60 -1.67 32.57 -5.27
C VAL A 60 -1.00 33.20 -4.04
N PRO A 61 -1.58 33.11 -2.83
CA PRO A 61 -0.92 33.54 -1.61
C PRO A 61 0.37 32.72 -1.46
N GLN A 62 1.52 33.39 -1.50
CA GLN A 62 2.79 32.73 -1.20
C GLN A 62 2.71 32.18 0.23
N PRO A 63 2.92 30.87 0.46
CA PRO A 63 3.05 30.37 1.82
C PRO A 63 4.20 31.12 2.51
N PRO A 64 4.04 31.48 3.80
CA PRO A 64 5.01 32.31 4.50
C PRO A 64 6.42 31.73 4.40
N ALA A 65 7.36 32.63 4.09
CA ALA A 65 8.77 32.35 3.96
C ALA A 65 9.29 31.47 5.12
N SER A 66 9.94 30.37 4.72
CA SER A 66 11.01 29.64 5.43
C SER A 66 11.14 29.93 6.93
N SER A 67 10.45 29.12 7.73
CA SER A 67 10.82 28.91 9.13
C SER A 67 12.10 28.05 9.21
N PRO A 68 12.94 28.24 10.23
CA PRO A 68 14.35 27.80 10.24
C PRO A 68 14.50 26.28 10.26
N SER A 69 15.48 25.79 9.51
CA SER A 69 15.79 24.38 9.26
C SER A 69 16.26 23.64 10.54
N LEU A 70 15.34 22.94 11.18
CA LEU A 70 15.67 21.65 11.78
C LEU A 70 15.75 20.69 10.58
N GLY A 71 16.96 20.20 10.25
CA GLY A 71 17.32 19.53 8.99
C GLY A 71 16.15 18.93 8.22
N GLN A 72 15.68 19.66 7.20
CA GLN A 72 14.47 19.29 6.47
C GLN A 72 14.71 17.97 5.73
N LEU A 73 14.00 16.92 6.12
CA LEU A 73 14.03 15.64 5.43
C LEU A 73 13.53 15.83 3.99
N ILE A 74 14.30 15.37 3.02
CA ILE A 74 13.95 15.42 1.59
C ILE A 74 13.51 14.02 1.17
N PHE A 75 12.23 13.89 0.83
CA PHE A 75 11.64 12.63 0.38
C PHE A 75 11.68 12.54 -1.14
N ALA A 76 11.82 11.31 -1.67
CA ALA A 76 11.75 11.06 -3.10
C ALA A 76 10.37 11.35 -3.71
N ASP A 77 9.31 11.28 -2.89
CA ASP A 77 7.93 11.55 -3.27
C ASP A 77 7.15 12.16 -2.09
N LEU A 78 6.14 12.99 -2.40
CA LEU A 78 5.23 13.55 -1.39
C LEU A 78 4.45 12.46 -0.64
N ARG A 79 4.11 11.36 -1.31
CA ARG A 79 3.41 10.21 -0.70
C ARG A 79 4.24 9.59 0.44
N LEU A 80 5.57 9.52 0.26
CA LEU A 80 6.48 9.06 1.31
C LEU A 80 6.57 10.08 2.47
N ALA A 81 6.56 11.37 2.16
CA ALA A 81 6.56 12.42 3.19
C ALA A 81 5.30 12.38 4.09
N VAL A 82 4.15 12.01 3.52
CA VAL A 82 2.87 11.88 4.26
C VAL A 82 2.89 10.69 5.22
N VAL A 83 3.44 9.54 4.81
CA VAL A 83 3.45 8.33 5.66
C VAL A 83 4.59 8.33 6.69
N TYR A 84 5.66 9.10 6.47
CA TYR A 84 6.77 9.18 7.42
C TYR A 84 6.35 9.48 8.87
N PRO A 85 5.57 10.54 9.17
CA PRO A 85 5.13 10.80 10.55
C PRO A 85 4.25 9.68 11.12
N VAL A 86 3.48 8.99 10.29
CA VAL A 86 2.68 7.81 10.69
C VAL A 86 3.59 6.67 11.15
N ILE A 87 4.64 6.38 10.37
CA ILE A 87 5.65 5.36 10.71
C ILE A 87 6.40 5.74 11.99
N GLN A 88 6.81 7.00 12.15
CA GLN A 88 7.52 7.45 13.35
C GLN A 88 6.63 7.41 14.59
N LYS A 89 5.33 7.74 14.45
CA LYS A 89 4.37 7.59 15.55
C LYS A 89 4.21 6.12 15.94
N PHE A 90 4.08 5.21 14.97
CA PHE A 90 4.00 3.78 15.24
C PHE A 90 5.28 3.24 15.87
N LYS A 91 6.45 3.66 15.40
CA LYS A 91 7.75 3.34 16.02
C LYS A 91 7.78 3.66 17.51
N ASN A 92 7.22 4.80 17.91
CA ASN A 92 7.14 5.20 19.32
C ASN A 92 6.13 4.38 20.14
N LEU A 93 5.21 3.66 19.50
CA LEU A 93 4.27 2.74 20.15
C LEU A 93 4.84 1.32 20.33
N ILE A 94 5.95 1.00 19.65
CA ILE A 94 6.59 -0.32 19.77
C ILE A 94 7.23 -0.42 21.16
N THR A 95 6.71 -1.34 21.98
CA THR A 95 7.16 -1.56 23.35
C THR A 95 8.27 -2.60 23.45
N SER A 96 8.44 -3.44 22.42
CA SER A 96 9.51 -4.43 22.33
C SER A 96 9.89 -4.69 20.87
N ASP A 97 11.19 -4.63 20.59
CA ASP A 97 11.81 -4.91 19.28
C ASP A 97 13.07 -5.78 19.48
N PRO A 98 12.91 -7.10 19.72
CA PRO A 98 14.04 -7.97 20.09
C PRO A 98 15.03 -8.20 18.95
N LEU A 99 14.60 -7.99 17.69
CA LEU A 99 15.43 -8.17 16.49
C LEU A 99 16.00 -6.85 15.96
N ASN A 100 15.78 -5.75 16.69
CA ASN A 100 16.25 -4.40 16.36
C ASN A 100 15.87 -3.97 14.93
N ILE A 101 14.65 -4.29 14.51
CA ILE A 101 14.11 -3.98 13.17
C ILE A 101 13.99 -2.46 12.98
N THR A 102 13.43 -1.79 13.99
CA THR A 102 13.04 -0.38 13.95
C THR A 102 14.24 0.57 13.93
N ALA A 103 15.45 0.06 14.18
CA ALA A 103 16.69 0.80 14.00
C ALA A 103 16.87 1.33 12.57
N SER A 104 16.33 0.60 11.57
CA SER A 104 16.35 1.03 10.17
C SER A 104 15.37 2.16 9.86
N TRP A 105 14.38 2.43 10.72
CA TRP A 105 13.28 3.37 10.45
C TRP A 105 13.68 4.81 10.81
N VAL A 106 14.71 5.33 10.15
CA VAL A 106 15.29 6.66 10.40
C VAL A 106 15.59 7.37 9.07
N GLY A 107 15.33 8.68 9.02
CA GLY A 107 15.60 9.51 7.84
C GLY A 107 14.50 9.42 6.77
N ALA A 108 14.70 10.11 5.65
CA ALA A 108 13.67 10.27 4.63
C ALA A 108 13.49 9.04 3.72
N ASP A 109 14.42 8.08 3.77
CA ASP A 109 14.48 6.94 2.87
C ASP A 109 13.63 5.77 3.37
N VAL A 110 12.31 5.99 3.38
CA VAL A 110 11.30 5.03 3.87
C VAL A 110 11.40 3.68 3.15
N CYS A 111 11.77 3.68 1.88
CA CYS A 111 11.83 2.46 1.06
C CYS A 111 13.00 1.54 1.45
N ASN A 112 13.97 2.05 2.21
CA ASN A 112 15.08 1.27 2.76
C ASN A 112 14.82 0.80 4.21
N TYR A 113 13.65 1.12 4.77
CA TYR A 113 13.28 0.62 6.09
C TYR A 113 13.04 -0.88 6.03
N ARG A 114 13.58 -1.63 6.98
CA ARG A 114 13.37 -3.08 7.05
C ARG A 114 11.88 -3.38 7.23
N GLY A 115 11.33 -4.14 6.28
CA GLY A 115 9.92 -4.53 6.24
C GLY A 115 9.00 -3.56 5.50
N PHE A 116 9.53 -2.50 4.88
CA PHE A 116 8.76 -1.57 4.04
C PHE A 116 9.19 -1.72 2.59
N TYR A 117 8.23 -1.76 1.67
CA TYR A 117 8.49 -1.89 0.25
C TYR A 117 7.66 -0.88 -0.53
N CYS A 118 8.36 -0.07 -1.32
CA CYS A 118 7.75 0.95 -2.15
C CYS A 118 7.52 0.45 -3.57
N GLU A 119 6.46 0.95 -4.20
CA GLU A 119 6.13 0.68 -5.61
C GLU A 119 5.40 1.89 -6.21
N SER A 120 5.31 1.91 -7.54
CA SER A 120 4.56 2.90 -8.30
C SER A 120 3.05 2.64 -8.18
N PRO A 121 2.26 3.56 -7.59
CA PRO A 121 0.84 3.32 -7.35
C PRO A 121 0.05 3.24 -8.68
N PRO A 122 -1.13 2.59 -8.70
CA PRO A 122 -1.89 2.39 -9.94
C PRO A 122 -2.36 3.68 -10.62
N ASP A 123 -2.64 4.73 -9.84
CA ASP A 123 -3.14 6.02 -10.30
C ASP A 123 -2.03 6.95 -10.83
N ASN A 124 -0.78 6.74 -10.42
CA ASN A 124 0.37 7.52 -10.90
C ASN A 124 1.64 6.66 -10.99
N LYS A 125 1.99 6.25 -12.22
CA LYS A 125 3.15 5.39 -12.50
C LYS A 125 4.52 6.07 -12.36
N SER A 126 4.56 7.38 -12.18
CA SER A 126 5.81 8.12 -11.93
C SER A 126 6.02 8.46 -10.47
N ALA A 127 5.02 8.21 -9.61
CA ALA A 127 5.13 8.41 -8.17
C ALA A 127 5.76 7.18 -7.50
N ILE A 128 6.32 7.39 -6.31
CA ILE A 128 6.78 6.31 -5.42
C ILE A 128 5.96 6.35 -4.14
N ALA A 129 5.30 5.26 -3.80
CA ALA A 129 4.47 5.14 -2.60
C ALA A 129 4.85 3.91 -1.79
N LEU A 130 4.57 3.94 -0.48
CA LEU A 130 4.67 2.75 0.36
C LEU A 130 3.52 1.80 0.02
N ALA A 131 3.83 0.73 -0.71
CA ALA A 131 2.83 -0.19 -1.26
C ALA A 131 2.67 -1.45 -0.40
N SER A 132 3.73 -1.89 0.28
CA SER A 132 3.69 -3.13 1.03
C SER A 132 4.47 -3.04 2.34
N ILE A 133 3.97 -3.72 3.36
CA ILE A 133 4.66 -3.95 4.62
C ILE A 133 4.73 -5.45 4.87
N ASP A 134 5.94 -5.94 5.16
CA ASP A 134 6.18 -7.30 5.63
C ASP A 134 6.96 -7.27 6.95
N PHE A 135 6.24 -7.52 8.03
CA PHE A 135 6.73 -7.66 9.39
C PHE A 135 6.72 -9.11 9.88
N ASN A 136 6.58 -10.08 8.98
CA ASN A 136 6.47 -11.49 9.35
C ASN A 136 7.65 -11.94 10.22
N GLY A 137 7.32 -12.49 11.40
CA GLY A 137 8.30 -13.02 12.34
C GLY A 137 9.22 -12.00 13.00
N PHE A 138 8.90 -10.69 12.91
CA PHE A 138 9.72 -9.64 13.52
C PHE A 138 9.65 -9.60 15.06
N GLN A 139 8.68 -10.31 15.66
CA GLN A 139 8.47 -10.38 17.11
C GLN A 139 8.22 -9.01 17.77
N LEU A 140 7.77 -8.03 16.99
CA LEU A 140 7.46 -6.69 17.47
C LEU A 140 6.26 -6.73 18.41
N SER A 141 6.32 -5.94 19.48
CA SER A 141 5.19 -5.74 20.38
C SER A 141 4.71 -4.30 20.29
N ALA A 142 3.41 -4.12 20.06
CA ALA A 142 2.75 -2.82 20.13
C ALA A 142 1.32 -3.03 20.67
N PRO A 143 0.81 -2.11 21.49
CA PRO A 143 -0.51 -2.26 22.11
C PRO A 143 -1.67 -2.13 21.10
N THR A 144 -1.42 -1.54 19.94
CA THR A 144 -2.42 -1.31 18.89
C THR A 144 -1.74 -1.10 17.53
N LEU A 145 -2.47 -1.36 16.44
CA LEU A 145 -2.16 -0.90 15.08
C LEU A 145 -3.02 0.29 14.63
N ASP A 146 -3.95 0.76 15.48
CA ASP A 146 -4.79 1.92 15.19
C ASP A 146 -3.97 3.21 15.13
N GLY A 147 -4.21 4.00 14.09
CA GLY A 147 -3.40 5.16 13.74
C GLY A 147 -2.08 4.82 13.03
N PHE A 148 -1.89 3.57 12.61
CA PHE A 148 -0.78 3.15 11.75
C PHE A 148 -1.32 2.64 10.41
N LEU A 149 -1.86 1.42 10.37
CA LEU A 149 -2.27 0.77 9.12
C LEU A 149 -3.38 1.55 8.40
N ASP A 150 -4.34 2.08 9.15
CA ASP A 150 -5.47 2.87 8.63
C ASP A 150 -5.07 4.25 8.07
N GLN A 151 -3.81 4.65 8.22
CA GLN A 151 -3.26 5.92 7.73
C GLN A 151 -2.24 5.73 6.60
N LEU A 152 -2.20 4.55 5.98
CA LEU A 152 -1.32 4.24 4.84
C LEU A 152 -2.17 4.17 3.56
N PRO A 153 -2.43 5.29 2.86
CA PRO A 153 -3.45 5.35 1.80
C PRO A 153 -3.15 4.46 0.59
N ASP A 154 -1.86 4.20 0.33
CA ASP A 154 -1.39 3.44 -0.83
C ASP A 154 -1.03 1.98 -0.51
N ILE A 155 -1.29 1.52 0.72
CA ILE A 155 -0.96 0.15 1.13
C ILE A 155 -1.83 -0.86 0.39
N ALA A 156 -1.18 -1.81 -0.26
CA ALA A 156 -1.80 -2.94 -0.94
C ALA A 156 -1.64 -4.24 -0.15
N LEU A 157 -0.52 -4.37 0.56
CA LEU A 157 -0.11 -5.57 1.28
C LEU A 157 0.28 -5.24 2.71
N PHE A 158 -0.32 -5.93 3.68
CA PHE A 158 0.13 -5.88 5.07
C PHE A 158 0.27 -7.28 5.65
N HIS A 159 1.51 -7.75 5.75
CA HIS A 159 1.86 -9.00 6.38
C HIS A 159 2.56 -8.74 7.71
N ALA A 160 2.02 -9.30 8.78
CA ALA A 160 2.50 -9.11 10.13
C ALA A 160 2.37 -10.40 10.94
N ASN A 161 2.45 -11.55 10.29
CA ASN A 161 2.29 -12.84 10.93
C ASN A 161 3.35 -13.05 12.02
N SER A 162 2.99 -13.71 13.12
CA SER A 162 3.92 -14.05 14.22
C SER A 162 4.59 -12.83 14.86
N ASN A 163 3.76 -11.89 15.30
CA ASN A 163 4.15 -10.75 16.12
C ASN A 163 3.34 -10.71 17.43
N ASN A 164 3.57 -9.69 18.25
CA ASN A 164 2.88 -9.46 19.52
C ASN A 164 2.00 -8.21 19.45
N PHE A 165 1.45 -7.87 18.29
CA PHE A 165 0.53 -6.76 18.14
C PHE A 165 -0.82 -7.06 18.81
N ALA A 166 -1.35 -6.09 19.54
CA ALA A 166 -2.57 -6.23 20.32
C ALA A 166 -3.62 -5.19 19.91
N GLY A 167 -4.72 -5.12 20.69
CA GLY A 167 -5.79 -4.15 20.47
C GLY A 167 -6.81 -4.60 19.41
N ALA A 168 -7.70 -3.68 19.05
CA ALA A 168 -8.67 -3.88 17.99
C ALA A 168 -8.14 -3.35 16.66
N ILE A 169 -8.58 -3.97 15.56
CA ILE A 169 -8.29 -3.45 14.22
C ILE A 169 -9.26 -2.31 13.92
N SER A 170 -8.72 -1.17 13.49
CA SER A 170 -9.51 0.01 13.16
C SER A 170 -10.52 -0.28 12.04
N GLN A 171 -11.76 0.16 12.19
CA GLN A 171 -12.77 0.06 11.10
C GLN A 171 -12.36 0.89 9.87
N ASN A 172 -11.46 1.85 10.03
CA ASN A 172 -10.97 2.69 8.95
C ASN A 172 -10.15 1.92 7.90
N ILE A 173 -9.68 0.70 8.19
CA ILE A 173 -8.98 -0.10 7.16
C ILE A 173 -9.89 -0.40 5.95
N ALA A 174 -11.22 -0.40 6.14
CA ALA A 174 -12.19 -0.57 5.07
C ALA A 174 -12.17 0.58 4.03
N LYS A 175 -11.52 1.70 4.36
CA LYS A 175 -11.37 2.86 3.46
C LYS A 175 -10.10 2.78 2.61
N LEU A 176 -9.21 1.83 2.88
CA LEU A 176 -7.96 1.65 2.15
C LEU A 176 -8.28 1.04 0.78
N GLN A 177 -8.22 1.88 -0.26
CA GLN A 177 -8.72 1.53 -1.59
C GLN A 177 -7.88 0.49 -2.32
N TYR A 178 -6.59 0.38 -1.95
CA TYR A 178 -5.65 -0.53 -2.59
C TYR A 178 -5.37 -1.79 -1.78
N LEU A 179 -5.81 -1.85 -0.50
CA LEU A 179 -5.51 -2.98 0.38
C LEU A 179 -6.18 -4.24 -0.15
N TYR A 180 -5.37 -5.22 -0.57
CA TYR A 180 -5.84 -6.47 -1.14
C TYR A 180 -5.54 -7.67 -0.24
N GLU A 181 -4.43 -7.64 0.50
CA GLU A 181 -4.02 -8.73 1.41
C GLU A 181 -3.71 -8.21 2.81
N LEU A 182 -4.27 -8.90 3.81
CA LEU A 182 -4.08 -8.60 5.21
C LEU A 182 -3.81 -9.90 5.99
N ASP A 183 -2.54 -10.17 6.30
CA ASP A 183 -2.15 -11.26 7.19
C ASP A 183 -1.71 -10.72 8.56
N ILE A 184 -2.62 -10.80 9.52
CA ILE A 184 -2.38 -10.46 10.93
C ILE A 184 -2.39 -11.70 11.83
N SER A 185 -2.19 -12.87 11.25
CA SER A 185 -2.25 -14.14 11.98
C SER A 185 -1.17 -14.26 13.04
N ASN A 186 -1.41 -15.09 14.07
CA ASN A 186 -0.48 -15.29 15.19
C ASN A 186 -0.04 -13.97 15.86
N ASN A 187 -1.03 -13.21 16.32
CA ASN A 187 -0.89 -11.96 17.09
C ASN A 187 -1.89 -11.98 18.27
N LYS A 188 -1.95 -10.89 19.03
CA LYS A 188 -2.79 -10.73 20.23
C LYS A 188 -3.99 -9.77 20.01
N PHE A 189 -4.48 -9.68 18.76
CA PHE A 189 -5.64 -8.86 18.42
C PHE A 189 -6.91 -9.35 19.12
N SER A 190 -7.80 -8.42 19.42
CA SER A 190 -9.09 -8.67 20.10
C SER A 190 -10.17 -7.72 19.56
N GLY A 191 -11.43 -7.98 19.92
CA GLY A 191 -12.55 -7.18 19.43
C GLY A 191 -13.06 -7.61 18.05
N PRO A 192 -14.07 -6.90 17.51
CA PRO A 192 -14.69 -7.25 16.24
C PRO A 192 -13.74 -6.97 15.07
N PHE A 193 -13.83 -7.82 14.05
CA PHE A 193 -13.16 -7.56 12.78
C PHE A 193 -13.86 -6.40 12.04
N PRO A 194 -13.13 -5.59 11.25
CA PRO A 194 -13.73 -4.55 10.42
C PRO A 194 -14.83 -5.05 9.51
N LEU A 195 -16.00 -4.40 9.58
CA LEU A 195 -17.09 -4.68 8.67
C LEU A 195 -16.79 -3.97 7.35
N LEU A 196 -16.53 -4.77 6.34
CA LEU A 196 -16.32 -4.32 4.97
C LEU A 196 -17.71 -4.18 4.34
N CYS A 197 -18.08 -2.98 3.92
CA CYS A 197 -19.33 -2.70 3.22
C CYS A 197 -19.10 -2.59 1.72
#